data_AF-A0A3P7JNL6-F1
#
_entry.id   AF-A0A3P7JNL6-F1
#
_cell.length_a   1.000
_cell.length_b   1.000
_cell.length_c   1.000
_cell.angle_alpha   90.00
_cell.angle_beta   90.00
_cell.angle_gamma   90.00
#
_symmetry.space_group_name_H-M   'P 1'
#
loop_
_entity.id
_entity.type
_entity.pdbx_description
1 polymer ?
#
loop_
_entity_poly.entity_id
_entity_poly.type
_entity_poly.pdbx_seq_one_letter_code
_entity_poly.pdbx_strand_id
1 'polypeptide(L)'
;MTPGSIFGVFWAVQVGTRRLGESHSQLGAIISAKLAIADIFAIIDRTPEIDCTQEGGFSKEKVQGVISFNNVHFSYPSRPSVEVLKDVSFEIKRGESIALVGHSGCGKSTIVSLLLRYYEQNSGMVNRYTEYKII
;
A
#
# COMPACT_ATOMS: atom_id res chain seq x y z
N MET A 1 -27.43 46.80 -42.82
CA MET A 1 -27.94 45.54 -42.23
C MET A 1 -29.07 45.03 -43.10
N THR A 2 -28.96 43.82 -43.65
CA THR A 2 -30.07 43.18 -44.37
C THR A 2 -30.99 42.47 -43.37
N PRO A 3 -32.31 42.36 -43.62
CA PRO A 3 -33.23 41.67 -42.71
C PRO A 3 -32.78 40.24 -42.34
N GLY A 4 -32.12 39.52 -43.28
CA GLY A 4 -31.56 38.19 -43.03
C GLY A 4 -30.42 38.18 -42.00
N SER A 5 -29.58 39.23 -41.95
CA SER A 5 -28.52 39.34 -40.95
C SER A 5 -29.07 39.51 -39.53
N ILE A 6 -30.16 40.28 -39.37
CA ILE A 6 -30.82 40.50 -38.07
C ILE A 6 -31.45 39.19 -37.58
N PHE A 7 -32.14 38.46 -38.45
CA PHE A 7 -32.74 37.16 -38.12
C PHE A 7 -31.68 36.11 -37.78
N GLY A 8 -30.57 36.09 -38.52
CA GLY A 8 -29.44 35.19 -38.24
C GLY A 8 -28.81 35.43 -36.87
N VAL A 9 -28.59 36.70 -36.49
CA VAL A 9 -28.07 37.06 -35.16
C VAL A 9 -29.05 36.64 -34.05
N PHE A 10 -30.35 36.90 -34.23
CA PHE A 10 -31.37 36.48 -33.26
C PHE A 10 -31.39 34.95 -33.04
N TRP A 11 -31.37 34.18 -34.13
CA TRP A 11 -31.34 32.71 -34.05
C TRP A 11 -30.06 32.19 -33.38
N ALA A 12 -28.91 32.77 -33.70
CA ALA A 12 -27.63 32.42 -33.07
C ALA A 12 -27.65 32.66 -31.55
N VAL A 13 -28.21 33.79 -31.09
CA VAL A 13 -28.35 34.10 -29.66
C VAL A 13 -29.30 33.13 -28.96
N GLN A 14 -30.43 32.79 -29.60
CA GLN A 14 -31.41 31.86 -29.02
C GLN A 14 -30.84 30.44 -28.90
N VAL A 15 -30.19 29.94 -29.95
CA VAL A 15 -29.56 28.61 -29.95
C VAL A 15 -28.40 28.56 -28.94
N GLY A 16 -27.58 29.61 -28.87
CA GLY A 16 -26.49 29.70 -27.90
C GLY A 16 -26.99 29.63 -26.46
N THR A 17 -28.03 30.41 -26.13
CA THR A 17 -28.66 30.40 -24.80
C THR A 17 -29.21 29.01 -24.44
N ARG A 18 -29.89 28.34 -25.38
CA ARG A 18 -30.48 27.02 -25.13
C ARG A 18 -29.42 25.96 -24.85
N ARG A 19 -28.30 25.97 -25.59
CA ARG A 19 -27.19 25.01 -25.38
C ARG A 19 -26.48 25.21 -24.06
N LEU A 20 -26.28 26.47 -23.65
CA LEU A 20 -25.76 26.78 -22.32
C LEU A 20 -26.68 26.25 -21.21
N GLY A 21 -28.00 26.40 -21.37
CA GLY A 21 -28.98 25.83 -20.44
C GLY A 21 -28.95 24.30 -20.37
N GLU A 22 -28.79 23.62 -21.51
CA GLU A 22 -28.71 22.15 -21.57
C GLU A 22 -27.42 21.60 -20.91
N SER A 23 -26.29 22.30 -21.04
CA SER A 23 -25.02 21.92 -20.40
C SER A 23 -25.05 21.94 -18.87
N HIS A 24 -25.96 22.70 -18.24
CA HIS A 24 -26.12 22.73 -16.79
C HIS A 24 -26.35 21.33 -16.20
N SER A 25 -27.11 20.48 -16.90
CA SER A 25 -27.41 19.11 -16.49
C SER A 25 -26.19 18.18 -16.44
N GLN A 26 -25.12 18.51 -17.17
CA GLN A 26 -23.91 17.69 -17.26
C GLN A 26 -22.91 17.99 -16.14
N LEU A 27 -22.99 19.17 -15.51
CA LEU A 27 -22.09 19.56 -14.42
C LEU A 27 -22.18 18.59 -13.24
N GLY A 28 -23.39 18.13 -12.91
CA GLY A 28 -23.60 17.13 -11.85
C GLY A 28 -22.87 15.81 -12.14
N ALA A 29 -22.94 15.32 -13.38
CA ALA A 29 -22.26 14.09 -13.79
C ALA A 29 -20.73 14.22 -13.69
N ILE A 30 -20.18 15.37 -14.11
CA ILE A 30 -18.73 15.64 -14.03
C ILE A 30 -18.25 15.71 -12.58
N ILE A 31 -19.00 16.39 -11.70
CA ILE A 31 -18.66 16.49 -10.28
C ILE A 31 -18.70 15.10 -9.64
N SER A 32 -19.78 14.34 -9.86
CA SER A 32 -19.91 12.98 -9.34
C SER A 32 -18.78 12.07 -9.82
N ALA A 33 -18.40 12.16 -11.10
CA ALA A 33 -17.28 11.39 -11.65
C ALA A 33 -15.94 11.77 -11.00
N LYS A 34 -15.69 13.06 -10.77
CA LYS A 34 -14.49 13.54 -10.07
C LYS A 34 -14.43 13.07 -8.62
N LEU A 35 -15.55 13.04 -7.93
CA LEU A 35 -15.61 12.53 -6.55
C LEU A 35 -15.41 11.01 -6.51
N ALA A 36 -16.03 10.27 -7.42
CA ALA A 36 -15.91 8.82 -7.49
C ALA A 36 -14.47 8.35 -7.82
N ILE A 37 -13.73 9.12 -8.63
CA ILE A 37 -12.36 8.74 -9.02
C ILE A 37 -11.30 9.16 -7.98
N ALA A 38 -11.64 10.01 -7.01
CA ALA A 38 -10.70 10.52 -6.01
C ALA A 38 -10.04 9.38 -5.21
N ASP A 39 -10.83 8.41 -4.75
CA ASP A 39 -10.31 7.25 -3.99
C ASP A 39 -9.43 6.34 -4.85
N ILE A 40 -9.74 6.22 -6.14
CA ILE A 40 -8.96 5.41 -7.09
C ILE A 40 -7.57 6.03 -7.26
N PHE A 41 -7.49 7.33 -7.53
CA PHE A 41 -6.20 8.01 -7.63
C PHE A 41 -5.44 8.00 -6.30
N ALA A 42 -6.13 8.12 -5.15
CA ALA A 42 -5.50 8.01 -3.84
C ALA A 42 -4.82 6.64 -3.62
N ILE A 43 -5.36 5.55 -4.19
CA ILE A 43 -4.73 4.23 -4.15
C ILE A 43 -3.56 4.13 -5.14
N ILE A 44 -3.73 4.63 -6.37
CA ILE A 44 -2.69 4.59 -7.42
C ILE A 44 -1.45 5.38 -7.01
N ASP A 45 -1.64 6.56 -6.44
CA ASP A 45 -0.55 7.48 -6.07
C ASP A 45 0.09 7.13 -4.72
N ARG A 46 -0.44 6.12 -4.00
CA ARG A 46 0.09 5.69 -2.70
C ARG A 46 1.41 4.97 -2.86
N THR A 47 2.45 5.46 -2.18
CA THR A 47 3.72 4.74 -2.00
C THR A 47 3.62 3.73 -0.83
N PRO A 48 3.80 2.42 -1.06
CA PRO A 48 3.78 1.42 0.02
C PRO A 48 5.08 1.43 0.83
N GLU A 49 5.00 1.11 2.13
CA GLU A 49 6.19 0.97 2.98
C GLU A 49 7.06 -0.22 2.59
N ILE A 50 6.42 -1.32 2.15
CA ILE A 50 7.06 -2.51 1.62
C ILE A 50 6.70 -2.58 0.14
N ASP A 51 7.63 -2.19 -0.73
CA ASP A 51 7.46 -2.24 -2.18
C ASP A 51 8.08 -3.52 -2.76
N CYS A 52 7.23 -4.40 -3.29
CA CYS A 52 7.65 -5.64 -3.93
C CYS A 52 8.14 -5.44 -5.38
N THR A 53 7.91 -4.26 -5.95
CA THR A 53 8.26 -3.92 -7.34
C THR A 53 9.54 -3.12 -7.47
N GLN A 54 10.07 -2.61 -6.35
CA GLN A 54 11.31 -1.87 -6.34
C GLN A 54 12.48 -2.76 -6.79
N GLU A 55 13.17 -2.39 -7.87
CA GLU A 55 14.38 -3.07 -8.36
C GLU A 55 15.64 -2.80 -7.50
N GLY A 56 15.43 -2.43 -6.24
CA GLY A 56 16.47 -2.09 -5.26
C GLY A 56 16.47 -3.09 -4.11
N GLY A 57 17.64 -3.62 -3.79
CA GLY A 57 17.83 -4.54 -2.67
C GLY A 57 19.17 -5.24 -2.73
N PHE A 58 19.65 -5.72 -1.59
CA PHE A 58 20.86 -6.53 -1.54
C PHE A 58 20.56 -7.95 -2.04
N SER A 59 20.72 -8.18 -3.34
CA SER A 59 20.76 -9.54 -3.89
C SER A 59 22.14 -10.14 -3.61
N LYS A 60 22.23 -11.08 -2.66
CA LYS A 60 23.44 -11.91 -2.50
C LYS A 60 23.34 -13.09 -3.44
N GLU A 61 24.41 -13.34 -4.21
CA GLU A 61 24.53 -14.53 -5.08
C GLU A 61 24.40 -15.86 -4.30
N LYS A 62 24.69 -15.86 -2.99
CA LYS A 62 24.57 -17.02 -2.11
C LYS A 62 23.91 -16.67 -0.77
N VAL A 63 22.79 -17.32 -0.48
CA VAL A 63 22.11 -17.26 0.81
C VAL A 63 22.68 -18.35 1.72
N GLN A 64 23.27 -17.97 2.87
CA GLN A 64 23.81 -18.95 3.84
C GLN A 64 22.71 -19.78 4.51
N GLY A 65 21.47 -19.25 4.61
CA GLY A 65 20.34 -19.94 5.21
C GLY A 65 20.32 -19.91 6.74
N VAL A 66 20.95 -18.90 7.35
CA VAL A 66 20.85 -18.61 8.79
C VAL A 66 19.81 -17.51 8.99
N ILE A 67 18.90 -17.73 9.94
CA ILE A 67 17.81 -16.81 10.28
C ILE A 67 17.91 -16.47 11.76
N SER A 68 17.80 -15.20 12.13
CA SER A 68 17.72 -14.82 13.55
C SER A 68 16.68 -13.75 13.83
N PHE A 69 16.02 -13.90 14.98
CA PHE A 69 15.13 -12.93 15.59
C PHE A 69 15.85 -12.42 16.84
N ASN A 70 15.99 -11.11 16.99
CA ASN A 70 16.65 -10.47 18.14
C ASN A 70 15.73 -9.42 18.74
N ASN A 71 15.26 -9.67 19.97
CA ASN A 71 14.39 -8.80 20.77
C ASN A 71 13.20 -8.27 19.96
N VAL A 72 12.53 -9.16 19.24
CA VAL A 72 11.46 -8.77 18.31
C VAL A 72 10.17 -8.53 19.06
N HIS A 73 9.63 -7.31 18.92
CA HIS A 73 8.30 -6.93 19.39
C HIS A 73 7.40 -6.62 18.20
N PHE A 74 6.15 -7.10 18.25
CA PHE A 74 5.23 -6.91 17.14
C PHE A 74 3.76 -6.88 17.55
N SER A 75 3.03 -5.94 16.97
CA SER A 75 1.58 -5.78 16.99
C SER A 75 1.06 -5.60 15.57
N TYR A 76 -0.06 -6.24 15.23
CA TYR A 76 -0.66 -6.05 13.92
C TYR A 76 -1.20 -4.61 13.75
N PRO A 77 -1.07 -3.97 12.57
CA PRO A 77 -1.59 -2.63 12.34
C PRO A 77 -3.10 -2.49 12.59
N SER A 78 -3.86 -3.57 12.39
CA SER A 78 -5.30 -3.61 12.67
C SER A 78 -5.64 -3.62 14.17
N ARG A 79 -4.69 -3.96 15.05
CA ARG A 79 -4.85 -4.03 16.50
C ARG A 79 -3.55 -3.60 17.21
N PRO A 80 -3.18 -2.30 17.13
CA PRO A 80 -1.88 -1.81 17.61
C PRO A 80 -1.73 -1.87 19.14
N SER A 81 -2.83 -1.95 19.89
CA SER A 81 -2.82 -2.05 21.35
C SER A 81 -2.53 -3.46 21.87
N VAL A 82 -2.52 -4.48 21.01
CA VAL A 82 -2.32 -5.88 21.39
C VAL A 82 -1.00 -6.37 20.82
N GLU A 83 -0.01 -6.45 21.69
CA GLU A 83 1.30 -6.99 21.37
C GLU A 83 1.25 -8.52 21.28
N VAL A 84 1.56 -9.04 20.09
CA VAL A 84 1.52 -10.46 19.74
C VAL A 84 2.85 -11.15 20.01
N LEU A 85 3.96 -10.53 19.59
CA LEU A 85 5.31 -11.01 19.90
C LEU A 85 5.92 -10.07 20.94
N LYS A 86 6.40 -10.64 22.05
CA LYS A 86 6.95 -9.92 23.19
C LYS A 86 8.37 -10.42 23.43
N ASP A 87 9.36 -9.60 23.06
CA ASP A 87 10.78 -9.91 23.24
C ASP A 87 11.19 -11.30 22.70
N VAL A 88 10.84 -11.59 21.44
CA VAL A 88 11.14 -12.89 20.84
C VAL A 88 12.55 -12.90 20.28
N SER A 89 13.39 -13.80 20.80
CA SER A 89 14.77 -13.98 20.36
C SER A 89 15.11 -15.46 20.12
N PHE A 90 15.54 -15.81 18.92
CA PHE A 90 16.04 -17.14 18.58
C PHE A 90 16.84 -17.13 17.26
N GLU A 91 17.66 -18.16 17.05
CA GLU A 91 18.43 -18.36 15.83
C GLU A 91 18.14 -19.74 15.25
N ILE A 92 18.05 -19.82 13.92
CA ILE A 92 17.95 -21.05 13.14
C ILE A 92 19.22 -21.15 12.30
N LYS A 93 20.02 -22.18 12.54
CA LYS A 93 21.25 -22.41 11.80
C LYS A 93 20.98 -23.00 10.42
N ARG A 94 21.96 -22.89 9.54
CA ARG A 94 21.89 -23.49 8.20
C ARG A 94 21.65 -25.00 8.30
N GLY A 95 20.61 -25.47 7.64
CA GLY A 95 20.24 -26.90 7.61
C GLY A 95 19.53 -27.39 8.88
N GLU A 96 19.32 -26.51 9.85
CA GLU A 96 18.54 -26.82 11.05
C GLU A 96 17.03 -26.77 10.72
N SER A 97 16.28 -27.71 11.29
CA SER A 97 14.83 -27.70 11.23
C SER A 97 14.29 -27.45 12.64
N ILE A 98 13.48 -26.40 12.77
CA ILE A 98 12.81 -26.08 14.04
C ILE A 98 11.30 -26.27 13.89
N ALA A 99 10.63 -26.57 15.00
CA ALA A 99 9.18 -26.62 15.08
C ALA A 99 8.68 -25.52 16.02
N LEU A 100 7.75 -24.69 15.54
CA LEU A 100 7.04 -23.71 16.36
C LEU A 100 5.80 -24.37 16.96
N VAL A 101 5.79 -24.57 18.28
CA VAL A 101 4.68 -25.19 19.01
C VAL A 101 4.08 -24.23 20.04
N GLY A 102 2.79 -24.39 20.35
CA GLY A 102 2.10 -23.56 21.34
C GLY A 102 0.59 -23.45 21.07
N HIS A 103 -0.15 -22.85 22.01
CA HIS A 103 -1.60 -22.69 21.91
C HIS A 103 -2.03 -21.75 20.75
N SER A 104 -3.31 -21.77 20.40
CA SER A 104 -3.84 -20.85 19.38
C SER A 104 -3.64 -19.39 19.81
N GLY A 105 -3.19 -18.53 18.90
CA GLY A 105 -2.97 -17.10 19.17
C GLY A 105 -1.62 -16.72 19.78
N CYS A 106 -0.70 -17.66 20.03
CA CYS A 106 0.62 -17.34 20.62
C CYS A 106 1.66 -16.74 19.64
N GLY A 107 1.27 -16.36 18.42
CA GLY A 107 2.16 -15.68 17.47
C GLY A 107 2.97 -16.57 16.51
N LYS A 108 2.75 -17.89 16.45
CA LYS A 108 3.48 -18.79 15.52
C LYS A 108 3.41 -18.35 14.05
N SER A 109 2.20 -18.13 13.53
CA SER A 109 2.00 -17.65 12.16
C SER A 109 2.53 -16.23 11.96
N THR A 110 2.60 -15.45 13.04
CA THR A 110 3.16 -14.10 13.03
C THR A 110 4.67 -14.12 12.82
N ILE A 111 5.39 -15.05 13.46
CA ILE A 111 6.82 -15.27 13.21
C ILE A 111 7.07 -15.56 11.73
N VAL A 112 6.26 -16.43 11.12
CA VAL A 112 6.35 -16.73 9.68
C VAL A 112 6.05 -15.49 8.83
N SER A 113 5.06 -14.69 9.22
CA SER A 113 4.70 -13.46 8.50
C SER A 113 5.83 -12.43 8.51
N LEU A 114 6.53 -12.29 9.64
CA LEU A 114 7.72 -11.44 9.75
C LEU A 114 8.91 -12.02 8.98
N LEU A 115 9.11 -13.34 9.01
CA LEU A 115 10.16 -13.99 8.24
C LEU A 115 9.99 -13.73 6.73
N LEU A 116 8.76 -13.82 6.23
CA LEU A 116 8.41 -13.51 4.83
C LEU A 116 8.34 -12.00 4.53
N ARG A 117 8.55 -11.15 5.54
CA ARG A 117 8.48 -9.68 5.43
C ARG A 117 7.14 -9.17 4.90
N TYR A 118 6.04 -9.81 5.31
CA TYR A 118 4.68 -9.27 5.07
C TYR A 118 4.35 -8.09 5.98
N TYR A 119 5.07 -8.00 7.10
CA TYR A 119 5.02 -6.88 8.03
C TYR A 119 6.44 -6.56 8.49
N GLU A 120 6.67 -5.30 8.86
CA GLU A 120 7.84 -4.90 9.62
C GLU A 120 7.55 -5.02 11.13
N GLN A 121 8.54 -5.42 11.91
CA GLN A 121 8.45 -5.46 13.36
C GLN A 121 8.39 -4.05 13.97
N ASN A 122 7.75 -3.90 15.13
CA ASN A 122 7.71 -2.61 15.83
C ASN A 122 9.08 -2.26 16.44
N SER A 123 9.80 -3.26 16.95
CA SER A 123 11.18 -3.12 17.42
C SER A 123 11.93 -4.45 17.33
N GLY A 124 13.25 -4.38 17.48
CA GLY A 124 14.13 -5.54 17.30
C GLY A 124 14.52 -5.76 15.84
N MET A 125 15.15 -6.90 15.58
CA MET A 125 15.76 -7.20 14.28
C MET A 125 15.44 -8.62 13.83
N VAL A 126 14.96 -8.75 12.59
CA VAL A 126 14.79 -10.03 11.90
C VAL A 126 15.83 -10.14 10.78
N ASN A 127 16.86 -10.95 11.01
CA ASN A 127 17.91 -11.21 10.04
C ASN A 127 17.58 -12.46 9.22
N ARG A 128 17.54 -12.30 7.90
CA ARG A 128 17.24 -13.36 6.93
C ARG A 128 18.49 -13.83 6.17
N TYR A 129 19.59 -13.09 6.30
CA TYR A 129 20.83 -13.30 5.59
C TYR A 129 22.02 -13.02 6.53
N THR A 130 22.65 -14.05 7.08
CA THR A 130 23.88 -13.83 7.85
C THR A 130 25.04 -13.59 6.89
N GLU A 131 25.34 -12.32 6.65
CA GLU A 131 26.66 -11.74 6.91
C GLU A 131 26.55 -10.22 6.70
N TYR A 132 26.41 -9.48 7.80
CA TYR A 132 27.05 -8.17 7.92
C TYR A 132 27.62 -8.07 9.33
N LYS A 133 28.94 -8.21 9.40
CA LYS A 133 29.75 -7.66 10.49
C LYS A 133 29.76 -6.16 10.23
N ILE A 134 28.94 -5.40 10.95
CA ILE A 134 29.09 -3.95 10.97
C ILE A 134 30.45 -3.70 11.63
N ILE A 135 31.38 -3.12 10.87
CA ILE A 135 32.57 -2.46 11.41
C ILE A 135 32.13 -1.04 11.77
#